data_AF-X0SKP6-F1
#
_entry.id   AF-X0SKP6-F1
#
_cell.length_a   1.000
_cell.length_b   1.000
_cell.length_c   1.000
_cell.angle_alpha   90.00
_cell.angle_beta   90.00
_cell.angle_gamma   90.00
#
_symmetry.space_group_name_H-M   'P 1'
#
loop_
_entity.id
_entity.type
_entity.pdbx_description
1 polymer ?
#
loop_
_entity_poly.entity_id
_entity_poly.type
_entity_poly.pdbx_seq_one_letter_code
_entity_poly.pdbx_strand_id
1 'polypeptide(L)'
;GVFLSADLKSLVWYNPKAFAAAGYTVPTTWEEMIALSDKMVADGNTPWAIGLECGGASGWAGTDWIEDIMLRTAEPEVYDLWVSHGISWGDDRVQRAFELFGQIALNEKYVYGGPNAVLTINFGDSPDALFTTPPNAYMHKQATFIKSFILDHFPNLVPGEDFDFFPFPPIDPQYGTPALGAADMFAMFNDTPDARAFMEYIVSAKAQEIWVGELGKLSANKQVNPAVYPDDLTRKAADILVNASTFRFDGSDLMPGAVGSGSFWTGILDYVSGIPLIKVLLTIETTALDAYR
;
A
#
# COMPACT_ATOMS: atom_id res chain seq x y z
N GLY A 1 -20.62 -10.44 -3.01
CA GLY A 1 -20.90 -9.06 -3.42
C GLY A 1 -20.30 -8.82 -4.77
N VAL A 2 -20.16 -7.56 -5.18
CA VAL A 2 -19.56 -7.15 -6.46
C VAL A 2 -18.53 -6.06 -6.20
N PHE A 3 -17.40 -6.12 -6.91
CA PHE A 3 -16.35 -5.10 -6.81
C PHE A 3 -16.70 -3.89 -7.68
N LEU A 4 -16.59 -2.70 -7.10
CA LEU A 4 -16.93 -1.44 -7.77
C LEU A 4 -15.70 -0.65 -8.19
N SER A 5 -14.74 -0.57 -7.28
CA SER A 5 -13.49 0.15 -7.44
C SER A 5 -12.34 -0.71 -6.96
N ALA A 6 -11.15 -0.43 -7.50
CA ALA A 6 -9.90 -1.01 -7.08
C ALA A 6 -8.93 0.09 -6.64
N ASP A 7 -8.00 -0.30 -5.78
CA ASP A 7 -6.87 0.52 -5.36
C ASP A 7 -5.58 -0.27 -5.57
N LEU A 8 -4.61 0.34 -6.27
CA LEU A 8 -3.29 -0.24 -6.49
C LEU A 8 -2.37 0.18 -5.34
N LYS A 9 -1.81 -0.79 -4.61
CA LYS A 9 -1.05 -0.59 -3.37
C LYS A 9 0.47 -0.56 -3.54
N SER A 10 0.97 -1.10 -4.65
CA SER A 10 2.40 -1.26 -4.94
C SER A 10 3.05 -0.01 -5.51
N LEU A 11 2.86 1.14 -4.86
CA LEU A 11 3.31 2.45 -5.32
C LEU A 11 4.13 3.17 -4.26
N VAL A 12 5.17 3.87 -4.72
CA VAL A 12 5.92 4.85 -3.93
C VAL A 12 5.70 6.24 -4.51
N TRP A 13 5.06 7.09 -3.73
CA TRP A 13 4.75 8.47 -4.01
C TRP A 13 5.95 9.37 -3.71
N TYR A 14 6.16 10.36 -4.56
CA TYR A 14 7.25 11.32 -4.45
C TYR A 14 6.85 12.67 -5.06
N ASN A 15 7.61 13.72 -4.73
CA ASN A 15 7.51 15.03 -5.39
C ASN A 15 8.61 15.15 -6.47
N PRO A 16 8.28 15.14 -7.77
CA PRO A 16 9.27 15.20 -8.85
C PRO A 16 10.15 16.44 -8.82
N LYS A 17 9.60 17.59 -8.44
CA LYS A 17 10.34 18.86 -8.36
C LYS A 17 11.35 18.82 -7.21
N ALA A 18 10.98 18.26 -6.06
CA ALA A 18 11.88 18.06 -4.93
C ALA A 18 13.00 17.07 -5.26
N PHE A 19 12.68 15.95 -5.93
CA PHE A 19 13.68 14.99 -6.40
C PHE A 19 14.67 15.64 -7.36
N ALA A 20 14.18 16.38 -8.36
CA ALA A 20 15.04 17.06 -9.33
C ALA A 20 15.94 18.11 -8.66
N ALA A 21 15.40 18.90 -7.72
CA ALA A 21 16.14 19.90 -6.98
C ALA A 21 17.26 19.30 -6.10
N ALA A 22 17.03 18.11 -5.54
CA ALA A 22 18.02 17.39 -4.73
C ALA A 22 18.95 16.47 -5.57
N GLY A 23 18.73 16.36 -6.88
CA GLY A 23 19.51 15.50 -7.77
C GLY A 23 19.25 14.00 -7.58
N TYR A 24 18.05 13.63 -7.15
CA TYR A 24 17.61 12.24 -6.99
C TYR A 24 16.92 11.72 -8.24
N THR A 25 17.11 10.42 -8.49
CA THR A 25 16.48 9.69 -9.60
C THR A 25 15.61 8.57 -9.04
N VAL A 26 14.50 8.27 -9.70
CA VAL A 26 13.61 7.17 -9.33
C VAL A 26 14.38 5.84 -9.38
N PRO A 27 14.40 5.06 -8.28
CA PRO A 27 15.07 3.76 -8.26
C PRO A 27 14.24 2.69 -8.97
N THR A 28 14.91 1.73 -9.60
CA THR A 28 14.28 0.64 -10.36
C THR A 28 14.45 -0.74 -9.70
N THR A 29 15.28 -0.86 -8.67
CA THR A 29 15.41 -2.05 -7.81
C THR A 29 15.36 -1.69 -6.33
N TRP A 30 15.12 -2.68 -5.48
CA TRP A 30 15.21 -2.50 -4.03
C TRP A 30 16.60 -2.02 -3.60
N GLU A 31 17.68 -2.57 -4.15
CA GLU A 31 19.02 -2.10 -3.79
C GLU A 31 19.25 -0.65 -4.19
N GLU A 32 18.78 -0.22 -5.37
CA GLU A 32 18.84 1.18 -5.79
C GLU A 32 18.02 2.09 -4.86
N MET A 33 16.86 1.62 -4.40
CA MET A 33 16.00 2.37 -3.48
C MET A 33 16.63 2.52 -2.09
N ILE A 34 17.28 1.48 -1.57
CA ILE A 34 18.05 1.56 -0.33
C ILE A 34 19.28 2.45 -0.50
N ALA A 35 20.02 2.33 -1.61
CA ALA A 35 21.16 3.20 -1.90
C ALA A 35 20.75 4.67 -2.05
N LEU A 36 19.59 4.95 -2.64
CA LEU A 36 19.01 6.28 -2.69
C LEU A 36 18.66 6.79 -1.28
N SER A 37 18.10 5.93 -0.43
CA SER A 37 17.80 6.27 0.97
C SER A 37 19.08 6.60 1.75
N ASP A 38 20.15 5.83 1.58
CA ASP A 38 21.46 6.12 2.16
C ASP A 38 22.04 7.45 1.66
N LYS A 39 21.92 7.72 0.35
CA LYS A 39 22.33 9.00 -0.24
C LYS A 39 21.56 10.17 0.36
N MET A 40 20.24 10.07 0.48
CA MET A 40 19.41 11.10 1.11
C MET A 40 19.88 11.40 2.53
N VAL A 41 20.16 10.37 3.33
CA VAL A 41 20.72 10.53 4.69
C VAL A 41 22.08 11.23 4.67
N ALA A 42 22.96 10.85 3.74
CA ALA A 42 24.29 11.49 3.60
C ALA A 42 24.18 12.96 3.19
N ASP A 43 23.16 13.31 2.41
CA ASP A 43 22.84 14.69 2.00
C ASP A 43 22.11 15.49 3.11
N GLY A 44 21.86 14.89 4.28
CA GLY A 44 21.19 15.52 5.42
C GLY A 44 19.65 15.53 5.31
N ASN A 45 19.09 14.72 4.43
CA ASN A 45 17.66 14.59 4.17
C ASN A 45 17.09 13.30 4.77
N THR A 46 15.77 13.24 4.90
CA THR A 46 15.05 12.04 5.36
C THR A 46 14.37 11.33 4.19
N PRO A 47 14.66 10.04 3.95
CA PRO A 47 14.07 9.28 2.86
C PRO A 47 12.54 9.15 2.89
N TRP A 48 11.97 8.67 4.00
CA TRP A 48 10.61 8.11 4.04
C TRP A 48 9.68 8.87 4.99
N ALA A 49 8.46 9.12 4.52
CA ALA A 49 7.30 9.42 5.33
C ALA A 49 6.46 8.15 5.49
N ILE A 50 6.30 7.69 6.73
CA ILE A 50 5.46 6.55 7.07
C ILE A 50 4.55 6.95 8.23
N GLY A 51 3.27 6.66 8.11
CA GLY A 51 2.27 6.85 9.16
C GLY A 51 1.44 5.59 9.30
N LEU A 52 1.36 5.06 10.51
CA LEU A 52 0.63 3.82 10.84
C LEU A 52 -0.61 4.07 11.69
N GLU A 53 -0.82 5.30 12.16
CA GLU A 53 -1.99 5.66 12.95
C GLU A 53 -3.23 5.73 12.05
N CYS A 54 -4.32 5.11 12.49
CA CYS A 54 -5.62 5.11 11.83
C CYS A 54 -6.76 4.74 12.82
N GLY A 55 -6.74 5.31 14.02
CA GLY A 55 -7.68 4.97 15.09
C GLY A 55 -7.73 3.47 15.37
N GLY A 56 -8.91 2.88 15.32
CA GLY A 56 -9.10 1.44 15.53
C GLY A 56 -8.49 0.53 14.46
N ALA A 57 -8.05 1.09 13.32
CA ALA A 57 -7.37 0.35 12.27
C ALA A 57 -5.85 0.53 12.28
N SER A 58 -5.28 1.22 13.28
CA SER A 58 -3.84 1.51 13.33
C SER A 58 -3.00 0.25 13.09
N GLY A 59 -2.00 0.35 12.22
CA GLY A 59 -1.15 -0.75 11.78
C GLY A 59 -1.49 -1.32 10.39
N TRP A 60 -2.70 -1.12 9.88
CA TRP A 60 -3.10 -1.62 8.55
C TRP A 60 -2.14 -1.14 7.44
N ALA A 61 -1.72 0.12 7.47
CA ALA A 61 -0.82 0.66 6.44
C ALA A 61 0.56 -0.03 6.41
N GLY A 62 0.94 -0.73 7.48
CA GLY A 62 2.16 -1.52 7.50
C GLY A 62 1.99 -2.96 6.99
N THR A 63 0.79 -3.55 7.03
CA THR A 63 0.56 -4.87 6.43
C THR A 63 0.76 -4.82 4.92
N ASP A 64 0.31 -3.72 4.31
CA ASP A 64 0.58 -3.28 2.96
C ASP A 64 2.07 -3.37 2.56
N TRP A 65 3.00 -3.08 3.48
CA TRP A 65 4.45 -3.23 3.22
C TRP A 65 4.85 -4.70 3.21
N ILE A 66 4.45 -5.45 4.24
CA ILE A 66 4.79 -6.87 4.40
C ILE A 66 4.29 -7.68 3.20
N GLU A 67 3.05 -7.44 2.79
CA GLU A 67 2.42 -8.14 1.68
C GLU A 67 3.11 -7.87 0.35
N ASP A 68 3.45 -6.61 0.08
CA ASP A 68 4.09 -6.20 -1.16
C ASP A 68 5.55 -6.68 -1.24
N ILE A 69 6.22 -6.79 -0.09
CA ILE A 69 7.55 -7.41 0.05
C ILE A 69 7.47 -8.93 -0.12
N MET A 70 6.47 -9.60 0.46
CA MET A 70 6.25 -11.05 0.28
C MET A 70 6.10 -11.40 -1.20
N LEU A 71 5.30 -10.65 -1.95
CA LEU A 71 5.14 -10.85 -3.40
C LEU A 71 6.45 -10.66 -4.19
N ARG A 72 7.41 -9.90 -3.65
CA ARG A 72 8.73 -9.62 -4.26
C ARG A 72 9.86 -10.49 -3.73
N THR A 73 9.58 -11.40 -2.80
CA THR A 73 10.59 -12.26 -2.15
C THR A 73 10.20 -13.73 -2.09
N ALA A 74 8.98 -14.06 -2.51
CA ALA A 74 8.47 -15.42 -2.61
C ALA A 74 7.54 -15.56 -3.82
N GLU A 75 7.36 -16.81 -4.26
CA GLU A 75 6.37 -17.14 -5.28
C GLU A 75 4.95 -16.74 -4.83
N PRO A 76 4.05 -16.34 -5.75
CA PRO A 76 2.68 -15.96 -5.41
C PRO A 76 1.89 -17.04 -4.66
N GLU A 77 2.18 -18.32 -4.90
CA GLU A 77 1.56 -19.43 -4.20
C GLU A 77 1.96 -19.49 -2.71
N VAL A 78 3.15 -19.00 -2.36
CA VAL A 78 3.57 -18.88 -0.95
C VAL A 78 2.78 -17.77 -0.26
N TYR A 79 2.53 -16.66 -0.96
CA TYR A 79 1.64 -15.61 -0.47
C TYR A 79 0.24 -16.17 -0.20
N ASP A 80 -0.31 -16.93 -1.14
CA ASP A 80 -1.63 -17.56 -1.00
C ASP A 80 -1.68 -18.53 0.19
N LEU A 81 -0.63 -19.35 0.35
CA LEU A 81 -0.51 -20.25 1.51
C LEU A 81 -0.40 -19.47 2.82
N TRP A 82 0.30 -18.34 2.87
CA TRP A 82 0.38 -17.53 4.07
C TRP A 82 -0.98 -16.91 4.42
N VAL A 83 -1.67 -16.33 3.44
CA VAL A 83 -3.02 -15.76 3.59
C VAL A 83 -4.03 -16.82 4.02
N SER A 84 -3.92 -18.07 3.54
CA SER A 84 -4.81 -19.17 3.93
C SER A 84 -4.33 -19.96 5.15
N HIS A 85 -3.28 -19.50 5.85
CA HIS A 85 -2.63 -20.20 6.97
C HIS A 85 -2.15 -21.64 6.65
N GLY A 86 -1.80 -21.91 5.39
CA GLY A 86 -1.08 -23.11 4.96
C GLY A 86 0.42 -23.09 5.29
N ILE A 87 0.98 -21.92 5.63
CA ILE A 87 2.28 -21.78 6.29
C ILE A 87 2.16 -20.93 7.55
N SER A 88 3.08 -21.16 8.50
CA SER A 88 3.12 -20.46 9.78
C SER A 88 3.55 -19.00 9.61
N TRP A 89 3.06 -18.12 10.48
CA TRP A 89 3.61 -16.76 10.60
C TRP A 89 5.09 -16.74 11.04
N GLY A 90 5.57 -17.83 11.65
CA GLY A 90 6.98 -18.02 11.96
C GLY A 90 7.84 -18.52 10.79
N ASP A 91 7.28 -18.68 9.58
CA ASP A 91 8.05 -19.10 8.40
C ASP A 91 9.15 -18.08 8.05
N ASP A 92 10.33 -18.57 7.65
CA ASP A 92 11.49 -17.73 7.33
C ASP A 92 11.20 -16.69 6.24
N ARG A 93 10.28 -16.99 5.31
CA ARG A 93 9.89 -16.06 4.25
C ARG A 93 9.06 -14.89 4.79
N VAL A 94 8.17 -15.17 5.76
CA VAL A 94 7.39 -14.14 6.47
C VAL A 94 8.33 -13.29 7.34
N GLN A 95 9.25 -13.92 8.06
CA GLN A 95 10.28 -13.22 8.83
C GLN A 95 11.10 -12.27 7.96
N ARG A 96 11.60 -12.74 6.80
CA ARG A 96 12.35 -11.93 5.85
C ARG A 96 11.57 -10.68 5.40
N ALA A 97 10.28 -10.81 5.15
CA ALA A 97 9.46 -9.67 4.73
C ALA A 97 9.37 -8.58 5.81
N PHE A 98 9.18 -8.99 7.07
CA PHE A 98 9.22 -8.08 8.22
C PHE A 98 10.59 -7.45 8.40
N GLU A 99 11.68 -8.20 8.26
CA GLU A 99 13.04 -7.65 8.40
C GLU A 99 13.35 -6.60 7.33
N LEU A 100 12.92 -6.80 6.09
CA LEU A 100 13.06 -5.82 5.01
C LEU A 100 12.23 -4.56 5.25
N PHE A 101 11.01 -4.70 5.77
CA PHE A 101 10.24 -3.55 6.23
C PHE A 101 10.93 -2.84 7.40
N GLY A 102 11.44 -3.60 8.36
CA GLY A 102 12.16 -3.09 9.53
C GLY A 102 13.44 -2.34 9.18
N GLN A 103 14.15 -2.75 8.12
CA GLN A 103 15.31 -2.03 7.57
C GLN A 103 14.99 -0.55 7.29
N ILE A 104 13.75 -0.26 6.90
CA ILE A 104 13.26 1.10 6.63
C ILE A 104 12.59 1.68 7.89
N ALA A 105 11.53 1.04 8.38
CA ALA A 105 10.64 1.62 9.38
C ALA A 105 11.27 1.79 10.77
N LEU A 106 12.29 0.99 11.10
CA LEU A 106 13.00 1.07 12.38
C LEU A 106 14.26 1.94 12.32
N ASN A 107 14.65 2.43 11.15
CA ASN A 107 15.87 3.20 10.99
C ASN A 107 15.60 4.68 11.26
N GLU A 108 16.12 5.20 12.38
CA GLU A 108 15.92 6.58 12.85
C GLU A 108 16.28 7.67 11.83
N LYS A 109 17.18 7.37 10.88
CA LYS A 109 17.57 8.32 9.84
C LYS A 109 16.71 8.20 8.58
N TYR A 110 16.08 7.06 8.38
CA TYR A 110 15.29 6.80 7.18
C TYR A 110 13.88 7.38 7.27
N VAL A 111 13.28 7.41 8.46
CA VAL A 111 11.88 7.83 8.62
C VAL A 111 11.73 9.19 9.31
N TYR A 112 10.81 10.00 8.82
CA TYR A 112 10.54 11.33 9.37
C TYR A 112 10.06 11.24 10.82
N GLY A 113 10.80 11.89 11.73
CA GLY A 113 10.53 11.88 13.17
C GLY A 113 10.96 10.59 13.91
N GLY A 114 11.59 9.64 13.21
CA GLY A 114 12.01 8.35 13.79
C GLY A 114 10.85 7.34 13.97
N PRO A 115 11.15 6.10 14.38
CA PRO A 115 10.15 5.02 14.45
C PRO A 115 8.96 5.32 15.38
N ASN A 116 9.17 6.10 16.45
CA ASN A 116 8.08 6.53 17.32
C ASN A 116 7.08 7.44 16.59
N ALA A 117 7.55 8.30 15.69
CA ALA A 117 6.66 9.16 14.91
C ALA A 117 5.85 8.33 13.90
N VAL A 118 6.45 7.29 13.32
CA VAL A 118 5.78 6.36 12.40
C VAL A 118 4.51 5.76 13.06
N LEU A 119 4.55 5.45 14.35
CA LEU A 119 3.42 4.91 15.11
C LEU A 119 2.29 5.93 15.35
N THR A 120 2.59 7.23 15.34
CA THR A 120 1.66 8.28 15.78
C THR A 120 1.17 9.18 14.66
N ILE A 121 1.87 9.23 13.53
CA ILE A 121 1.44 9.98 12.36
C ILE A 121 0.29 9.24 11.68
N ASN A 122 -0.82 9.95 11.45
CA ASN A 122 -1.94 9.41 10.71
C ASN A 122 -1.49 9.04 9.29
N PHE A 123 -1.92 7.87 8.78
CA PHE A 123 -1.53 7.42 7.45
C PHE A 123 -1.86 8.45 6.35
N GLY A 124 -2.97 9.20 6.51
CA GLY A 124 -3.45 10.21 5.57
C GLY A 124 -2.68 11.53 5.64
N ASP A 125 -2.13 11.86 6.82
CA ASP A 125 -1.31 13.06 7.03
C ASP A 125 0.17 12.82 6.68
N SER A 126 0.61 11.56 6.73
CA SER A 126 1.99 11.16 6.40
C SER A 126 2.54 11.75 5.09
N PRO A 127 1.80 11.74 3.95
CA PRO A 127 2.30 12.31 2.70
C PRO A 127 2.56 13.83 2.75
N ASP A 128 2.05 14.57 3.74
CA ASP A 128 2.30 16.01 3.87
C ASP A 128 3.79 16.35 3.98
N ALA A 129 4.57 15.41 4.53
CA ALA A 129 6.03 15.56 4.67
C ALA A 129 6.75 15.75 3.32
N LEU A 130 6.13 15.37 2.20
CA LEU A 130 6.69 15.56 0.85
C LEU A 130 6.53 16.99 0.32
N PHE A 131 5.67 17.80 0.94
CA PHE A 131 5.24 19.08 0.41
C PHE A 131 5.62 20.28 1.28
N THR A 132 6.40 20.07 2.36
CA THR A 132 7.00 21.16 3.12
C THR A 132 8.16 21.81 2.35
N THR A 133 8.60 22.99 2.78
CA THR A 133 9.75 23.70 2.18
C THR A 133 10.81 24.02 3.25
N PRO A 134 11.94 23.30 3.30
CA PRO A 134 12.28 22.11 2.49
C PRO A 134 11.38 20.89 2.84
N PRO A 135 11.33 19.86 1.97
CA PRO A 135 10.61 18.62 2.26
C PRO A 135 11.14 17.95 3.52
N ASN A 136 10.23 17.48 4.38
CA ASN A 136 10.53 16.74 5.59
C ASN A 136 10.86 15.27 5.29
N ALA A 137 10.34 14.74 4.18
CA ALA A 137 10.72 13.46 3.61
C ALA A 137 10.53 13.47 2.08
N TYR A 138 11.05 12.46 1.39
CA TYR A 138 11.08 12.41 -0.07
C TYR A 138 10.17 11.33 -0.66
N MET A 139 9.96 10.21 0.02
CA MET A 139 9.20 9.06 -0.46
C MET A 139 8.10 8.63 0.51
N HIS A 140 6.98 8.12 -0.01
CA HIS A 140 5.87 7.57 0.77
C HIS A 140 5.23 6.39 0.06
N LYS A 141 5.17 5.21 0.67
CA LYS A 141 4.44 4.06 0.09
C LYS A 141 2.99 4.08 0.55
N GLN A 142 2.05 4.11 -0.39
CA GLN A 142 0.62 3.98 -0.12
C GLN A 142 -0.15 3.66 -1.40
N ALA A 143 -1.39 3.19 -1.25
CA ALA A 143 -2.31 2.94 -2.35
C ALA A 143 -2.78 4.20 -3.08
N THR A 144 -3.41 4.00 -4.24
CA THR A 144 -3.96 5.06 -5.11
C THR A 144 -4.88 6.07 -4.44
N PHE A 145 -5.66 5.66 -3.44
CA PHE A 145 -6.55 6.58 -2.73
C PHE A 145 -5.81 7.70 -1.99
N ILE A 146 -4.50 7.57 -1.69
CA ILE A 146 -3.78 8.63 -0.96
C ILE A 146 -3.76 9.95 -1.73
N LYS A 147 -3.95 9.90 -3.05
CA LYS A 147 -4.14 11.07 -3.89
C LYS A 147 -5.23 12.01 -3.34
N SER A 148 -6.36 11.47 -2.84
CA SER A 148 -7.44 12.31 -2.32
C SER A 148 -7.00 13.05 -1.06
N PHE A 149 -6.29 12.39 -0.14
CA PHE A 149 -5.74 13.01 1.07
C PHE A 149 -4.74 14.13 0.72
N ILE A 150 -3.84 13.88 -0.24
CA ILE A 150 -2.89 14.89 -0.73
C ILE A 150 -3.63 16.12 -1.26
N LEU A 151 -4.68 15.92 -2.07
CA LEU A 151 -5.45 17.03 -2.66
C LEU A 151 -6.38 17.72 -1.66
N ASP A 152 -6.86 17.02 -0.63
CA ASP A 152 -7.64 17.61 0.45
C ASP A 152 -6.77 18.58 1.28
N HIS A 153 -5.51 18.22 1.55
CA HIS A 153 -4.56 19.06 2.30
C HIS A 153 -3.94 20.15 1.42
N PHE A 154 -3.66 19.83 0.15
CA PHE A 154 -3.00 20.72 -0.81
C PHE A 154 -3.79 20.82 -2.12
N PRO A 155 -4.92 21.54 -2.14
CA PRO A 155 -5.87 21.55 -3.27
C PRO A 155 -5.35 22.19 -4.57
N ASN A 156 -4.17 22.80 -4.53
CA ASN A 156 -3.54 23.44 -5.69
C ASN A 156 -2.47 22.57 -6.35
N LEU A 157 -2.13 21.40 -5.79
CA LEU A 157 -1.16 20.50 -6.41
C LEU A 157 -1.76 19.82 -7.63
N VAL A 158 -0.95 19.68 -8.68
CA VAL A 158 -1.32 19.03 -9.93
C VAL A 158 -0.77 17.60 -9.97
N PRO A 159 -1.63 16.56 -9.99
CA PRO A 159 -1.18 15.16 -10.13
C PRO A 159 -0.35 14.95 -11.40
N GLY A 160 0.79 14.26 -11.28
CA GLY A 160 1.74 14.02 -12.36
C GLY A 160 2.76 15.15 -12.57
N GLU A 161 2.57 16.33 -11.96
CA GLU A 161 3.51 17.44 -12.02
C GLU A 161 4.12 17.79 -10.66
N ASP A 162 3.27 17.99 -9.64
CA ASP A 162 3.70 18.33 -8.27
C ASP A 162 3.93 17.09 -7.41
N PHE A 163 3.24 16.00 -7.72
CA PHE A 163 3.47 14.68 -7.14
C PHE A 163 3.19 13.60 -8.17
N ASP A 164 3.95 12.51 -8.08
CA ASP A 164 3.83 11.34 -8.94
C ASP A 164 4.15 10.10 -8.10
N PHE A 165 4.03 8.92 -8.69
CA PHE A 165 4.48 7.67 -8.10
C PHE A 165 5.35 6.87 -9.06
N PHE A 166 6.13 5.95 -8.50
CA PHE A 166 6.75 4.85 -9.24
C PHE A 166 6.35 3.51 -8.63
N PRO A 167 6.38 2.40 -9.40
CA PRO A 167 6.08 1.07 -8.86
C PRO A 167 7.05 0.71 -7.73
N PHE A 168 6.55 0.07 -6.67
CA PHE A 168 7.41 -0.47 -5.62
C PHE A 168 8.39 -1.48 -6.26
N PRO A 169 9.71 -1.25 -6.16
CA PRO A 169 10.66 -1.91 -7.04
C PRO A 169 10.82 -3.40 -6.72
N PRO A 170 11.26 -4.24 -7.68
CA PRO A 170 11.60 -5.64 -7.45
C PRO A 170 12.66 -5.77 -6.33
N ILE A 171 12.51 -6.80 -5.49
CA ILE A 171 13.49 -7.17 -4.46
C ILE A 171 14.33 -8.33 -4.98
N ASP A 172 13.72 -9.50 -5.19
CA ASP A 172 14.36 -10.58 -5.92
C ASP A 172 13.94 -10.52 -7.39
N PRO A 173 14.87 -10.30 -8.35
CA PRO A 173 14.52 -10.05 -9.75
C PRO A 173 13.65 -11.12 -10.41
N GLN A 174 13.72 -12.37 -9.93
CA GLN A 174 12.93 -13.48 -10.46
C GLN A 174 11.41 -13.32 -10.26
N TYR A 175 10.96 -12.57 -9.25
CA TYR A 175 9.53 -12.35 -9.00
C TYR A 175 9.00 -11.06 -9.67
N GLY A 176 9.88 -10.25 -10.27
CA GLY A 176 9.51 -9.06 -11.03
C GLY A 176 8.83 -7.98 -10.19
N THR A 177 7.85 -7.30 -10.79
CA THR A 177 7.12 -6.18 -10.18
C THR A 177 5.63 -6.53 -10.05
N PRO A 178 5.26 -7.36 -9.06
CA PRO A 178 3.86 -7.73 -8.84
C PRO A 178 3.04 -6.53 -8.35
N ALA A 179 1.73 -6.61 -8.57
CA ALA A 179 0.77 -5.64 -8.09
C ALA A 179 -0.04 -6.22 -6.92
N LEU A 180 -0.01 -5.53 -5.79
CA LEU A 180 -0.92 -5.70 -4.68
C LEU A 180 -2.09 -4.74 -4.87
N GLY A 181 -3.32 -5.19 -4.65
CA GLY A 181 -4.48 -4.31 -4.72
C GLY A 181 -5.57 -4.64 -3.71
N ALA A 182 -6.45 -3.67 -3.49
CA ALA A 182 -7.69 -3.86 -2.75
C ALA A 182 -8.87 -3.42 -3.63
N ALA A 183 -10.09 -3.73 -3.18
CA ALA A 183 -11.29 -3.30 -3.89
C ALA A 183 -12.44 -3.03 -2.92
N ASP A 184 -13.24 -2.01 -3.22
CA ASP A 184 -14.49 -1.77 -2.52
C ASP A 184 -15.57 -2.72 -3.05
N MET A 185 -16.26 -3.39 -2.13
CA MET A 185 -17.33 -4.33 -2.48
C MET A 185 -18.70 -3.82 -2.03
N PHE A 186 -19.68 -3.93 -2.92
CA PHE A 186 -21.09 -3.85 -2.56
C PHE A 186 -21.64 -5.23 -2.21
N ALA A 187 -22.33 -5.33 -1.07
CA ALA A 187 -23.02 -6.54 -0.64
C ALA A 187 -24.54 -6.31 -0.62
N MET A 188 -25.28 -7.25 -1.21
CA MET A 188 -26.74 -7.27 -1.16
C MET A 188 -27.19 -8.17 -0.03
N PHE A 189 -27.66 -7.58 1.07
CA PHE A 189 -28.11 -8.32 2.26
C PHE A 189 -29.50 -8.96 2.08
N ASN A 190 -30.36 -8.33 1.28
CA ASN A 190 -31.69 -8.84 0.96
C ASN A 190 -31.87 -8.94 -0.55
N ASP A 191 -32.24 -10.12 -1.03
CA ASP A 191 -32.49 -10.37 -2.45
C ASP A 191 -33.92 -9.94 -2.82
N THR A 192 -34.05 -8.71 -3.31
CA THR A 192 -35.29 -8.18 -3.88
C THR A 192 -35.08 -7.82 -5.35
N PRO A 193 -36.14 -7.78 -6.18
CA PRO A 193 -36.01 -7.35 -7.58
C PRO A 193 -35.35 -5.98 -7.73
N ASP A 194 -35.67 -5.03 -6.85
CA ASP A 194 -35.11 -3.67 -6.87
C ASP A 194 -33.62 -3.66 -6.48
N ALA A 195 -33.24 -4.41 -5.44
CA ALA A 195 -31.84 -4.51 -5.02
C ALA A 195 -30.99 -5.19 -6.10
N ARG A 196 -31.51 -6.23 -6.75
CA ARG A 196 -30.85 -6.90 -7.88
C ARG A 196 -30.66 -5.96 -9.07
N ALA A 197 -31.69 -5.20 -9.44
CA ALA A 197 -31.59 -4.21 -10.51
C ALA A 197 -30.54 -3.12 -10.21
N PHE A 198 -30.45 -2.68 -8.95
CA PHE A 198 -29.39 -1.75 -8.53
C PHE A 198 -28.00 -2.37 -8.62
N MET A 199 -27.82 -3.62 -8.16
CA MET A 199 -26.55 -4.33 -8.26
C MET A 199 -26.13 -4.58 -9.71
N GLU A 200 -27.07 -4.86 -10.63
CA GLU A 200 -26.81 -4.99 -12.06
C GLU A 200 -26.39 -3.64 -12.70
N TYR A 201 -27.01 -2.54 -12.27
CA TYR A 201 -26.62 -1.21 -12.71
C TYR A 201 -25.21 -0.83 -12.24
N ILE A 202 -24.88 -1.05 -10.97
CA ILE A 202 -23.62 -0.57 -10.38
C ILE A 202 -22.38 -1.28 -10.94
N VAL A 203 -22.52 -2.52 -11.44
CA VAL A 203 -21.44 -3.25 -12.12
C VAL A 203 -21.31 -2.90 -13.61
N SER A 204 -22.27 -2.16 -14.18
CA SER A 204 -22.20 -1.74 -15.58
C SER A 204 -21.04 -0.78 -15.82
N ALA A 205 -20.46 -0.82 -17.02
CA ALA A 205 -19.38 0.10 -17.41
C ALA A 205 -19.79 1.56 -17.20
N LYS A 206 -21.02 1.92 -17.57
CA LYS A 206 -21.55 3.28 -17.40
C LYS A 206 -21.56 3.76 -15.95
N ALA A 207 -21.98 2.89 -15.02
CA ALA A 207 -21.99 3.26 -13.59
C ALA A 207 -20.56 3.40 -13.06
N GLN A 208 -19.66 2.50 -13.46
CA GLN A 208 -18.26 2.58 -13.06
C GLN A 208 -17.53 3.78 -13.68
N GLU A 209 -17.84 4.18 -14.92
CA GLU A 209 -17.31 5.38 -15.56
C GLU A 209 -17.62 6.64 -14.75
N ILE A 210 -18.87 6.76 -14.25
CA ILE A 210 -19.25 7.86 -13.34
C ILE A 210 -18.44 7.78 -12.05
N TRP A 211 -18.37 6.58 -11.45
CA TRP A 211 -17.69 6.38 -10.17
C TRP A 211 -16.21 6.76 -10.23
N VAL A 212 -15.48 6.27 -11.22
CA VAL A 212 -14.03 6.51 -11.34
C VAL A 212 -13.72 7.92 -11.84
N GLY A 213 -14.58 8.51 -12.67
CA GLY A 213 -14.43 9.88 -13.15
C GLY A 213 -14.59 10.91 -12.03
N GLU A 214 -15.56 10.70 -11.13
CA GLU A 214 -15.84 11.63 -10.03
C GLU A 214 -14.93 11.41 -8.82
N LEU A 215 -14.64 10.15 -8.45
CA LEU A 215 -13.90 9.83 -7.22
C LEU A 215 -12.41 9.59 -7.45
N GLY A 216 -11.97 9.41 -8.71
CA GLY A 216 -10.58 9.15 -9.03
C GLY A 216 -10.03 7.79 -8.55
N LYS A 217 -10.91 6.83 -8.22
CA LYS A 217 -10.55 5.42 -7.96
C LYS A 217 -10.31 4.65 -9.26
N LEU A 218 -9.71 3.45 -9.18
CA LEU A 218 -9.53 2.58 -10.35
C LEU A 218 -10.77 1.73 -10.60
N SER A 219 -11.08 1.43 -11.86
CA SER A 219 -12.22 0.58 -12.21
C SER A 219 -11.89 -0.91 -12.05
N ALA A 220 -12.83 -1.67 -11.50
CA ALA A 220 -12.79 -3.13 -11.51
C ALA A 220 -13.32 -3.74 -12.84
N ASN A 221 -13.97 -2.94 -13.68
CA ASN A 221 -14.55 -3.35 -14.95
C ASN A 221 -13.65 -2.96 -16.13
N LYS A 222 -13.09 -3.98 -16.81
CA LYS A 222 -12.19 -3.82 -17.96
C LYS A 222 -12.82 -3.12 -19.18
N GLN A 223 -14.14 -2.93 -19.20
CA GLN A 223 -14.86 -2.24 -20.27
C GLN A 223 -14.95 -0.72 -20.06
N VAL A 224 -14.53 -0.20 -18.90
CA VAL A 224 -14.47 1.24 -18.66
C VAL A 224 -13.46 1.88 -19.60
N ASN A 225 -13.88 2.94 -20.28
CA ASN A 225 -13.00 3.69 -21.17
C ASN A 225 -11.92 4.43 -20.35
N PRO A 226 -10.61 4.18 -20.54
CA PRO A 226 -9.56 4.85 -19.79
C PRO A 226 -9.56 6.38 -19.90
N ALA A 227 -10.18 6.94 -20.94
CA ALA A 227 -10.30 8.39 -21.09
C ALA A 227 -11.19 9.08 -20.04
N VAL A 228 -11.99 8.32 -19.27
CA VAL A 228 -12.86 8.89 -18.22
C VAL A 228 -12.13 9.18 -16.91
N TYR A 229 -10.92 8.65 -16.71
CA TYR A 229 -10.15 8.94 -15.51
C TYR A 229 -9.81 10.44 -15.44
N PRO A 230 -9.86 11.05 -14.24
CA PRO A 230 -9.78 12.51 -14.09
C PRO A 230 -8.42 13.10 -14.45
N ASP A 231 -7.35 12.29 -14.40
CA ASP A 231 -5.97 12.74 -14.62
C ASP A 231 -5.10 11.61 -15.19
N ASP A 232 -3.95 11.97 -15.77
CA ASP A 232 -2.99 11.02 -16.36
C ASP A 232 -2.35 10.11 -15.30
N LEU A 233 -2.20 10.60 -14.07
CA LEU A 233 -1.62 9.84 -12.96
C LEU A 233 -2.52 8.64 -12.59
N THR A 234 -3.84 8.83 -12.59
CA THR A 234 -4.83 7.78 -12.35
C THR A 234 -4.91 6.82 -13.53
N ARG A 235 -4.83 7.33 -14.77
CA ARG A 235 -4.71 6.47 -15.97
C ARG A 235 -3.47 5.58 -15.90
N LYS A 236 -2.32 6.14 -15.50
CA LYS A 236 -1.08 5.41 -15.30
C LYS A 236 -1.24 4.29 -14.26
N ALA A 237 -1.92 4.55 -13.14
CA ALA A 237 -2.17 3.52 -12.12
C ALA A 237 -3.10 2.41 -12.64
N ALA A 238 -4.15 2.78 -13.38
CA ALA A 238 -5.04 1.80 -14.01
C ALA A 238 -4.30 0.92 -15.03
N ASP A 239 -3.40 1.50 -15.82
CA ASP A 239 -2.60 0.75 -16.79
C ASP A 239 -1.65 -0.25 -16.11
N ILE A 240 -0.99 0.14 -15.01
CA ILE A 240 -0.18 -0.78 -14.20
C ILE A 240 -1.03 -1.95 -13.68
N LEU A 241 -2.21 -1.66 -13.13
CA LEU A 241 -3.09 -2.70 -12.60
C LEU A 241 -3.58 -3.67 -13.69
N VAL A 242 -3.94 -3.15 -14.87
CA VAL A 242 -4.42 -3.96 -16.00
C VAL A 242 -3.32 -4.83 -16.60
N ASN A 243 -2.08 -4.32 -16.64
CA ASN A 243 -0.95 -4.98 -17.27
C ASN A 243 -0.06 -5.77 -16.30
N ALA A 244 -0.39 -5.80 -15.01
CA ALA A 244 0.35 -6.58 -14.02
C ALA A 244 0.33 -8.08 -14.37
N SER A 245 1.52 -8.67 -14.54
CA SER A 245 1.66 -10.11 -14.80
C SER A 245 1.28 -10.97 -13.60
N THR A 246 1.51 -10.42 -12.41
CA THR A 246 1.21 -11.03 -11.12
C THR A 246 0.39 -10.04 -10.31
N PHE A 247 -0.78 -10.47 -9.85
CA PHE A 247 -1.66 -9.68 -8.98
C PHE A 247 -2.09 -10.52 -7.79
N ARG A 248 -2.14 -9.91 -6.60
CA ARG A 248 -2.82 -10.45 -5.41
C ARG A 248 -3.63 -9.37 -4.71
N PHE A 249 -4.74 -9.81 -4.13
CA PHE A 249 -5.53 -8.98 -3.22
C PHE A 249 -4.77 -8.80 -1.90
N ASP A 250 -5.03 -7.69 -1.21
CA ASP A 250 -4.61 -7.45 0.16
C ASP A 250 -4.82 -8.69 1.04
N GLY A 251 -3.75 -9.14 1.66
CA GLY A 251 -3.71 -10.37 2.42
C GLY A 251 -4.48 -10.22 3.72
N SER A 252 -4.26 -9.12 4.44
CA SER A 252 -4.97 -8.81 5.68
C SER A 252 -6.49 -8.74 5.50
N ASP A 253 -6.99 -8.24 4.36
CA ASP A 253 -8.41 -8.20 4.00
C ASP A 253 -8.99 -9.60 3.73
N LEU A 254 -8.15 -10.55 3.28
CA LEU A 254 -8.54 -11.93 2.99
C LEU A 254 -8.45 -12.87 4.19
N MET A 255 -7.69 -12.50 5.23
CA MET A 255 -7.56 -13.26 6.47
C MET A 255 -8.83 -13.12 7.35
N PRO A 256 -9.10 -14.07 8.26
CA PRO A 256 -10.10 -13.88 9.31
C PRO A 256 -9.85 -12.58 10.06
N GLY A 257 -10.92 -11.85 10.41
CA GLY A 257 -10.78 -10.52 11.02
C GLY A 257 -10.01 -10.48 12.34
N ALA A 258 -9.97 -11.60 13.08
CA ALA A 258 -9.12 -11.72 14.28
C ALA A 258 -7.62 -11.67 13.96
N VAL A 259 -7.23 -12.11 12.76
CA VAL A 259 -5.85 -12.14 12.27
C VAL A 259 -5.57 -10.88 11.45
N GLY A 260 -6.21 -10.73 10.29
CA GLY A 260 -5.94 -9.67 9.32
C GLY A 260 -6.13 -8.29 9.92
N SER A 261 -7.39 -7.95 10.26
CA SER A 261 -7.75 -6.70 10.94
C SER A 261 -7.49 -6.68 12.45
N GLY A 262 -6.72 -7.63 12.97
CA GLY A 262 -6.54 -7.84 14.40
C GLY A 262 -5.07 -7.98 14.77
N SER A 263 -4.63 -9.22 15.02
CA SER A 263 -3.27 -9.50 15.47
C SER A 263 -2.21 -9.04 14.47
N PHE A 264 -2.47 -9.05 13.17
CA PHE A 264 -1.52 -8.57 12.16
C PHE A 264 -1.34 -7.05 12.22
N TRP A 265 -2.42 -6.26 12.22
CA TRP A 265 -2.35 -4.80 12.42
C TRP A 265 -1.63 -4.43 13.71
N THR A 266 -1.98 -5.10 14.82
CA THR A 266 -1.34 -4.86 16.12
C THR A 266 0.13 -5.28 16.08
N GLY A 267 0.43 -6.40 15.42
CA GLY A 267 1.79 -6.91 15.26
C GLY A 267 2.72 -5.98 14.49
N ILE A 268 2.21 -5.27 13.49
CA ILE A 268 2.95 -4.19 12.81
C ILE A 268 3.37 -3.12 13.83
N LEU A 269 2.42 -2.61 14.62
CA LEU A 269 2.71 -1.57 15.61
C LEU A 269 3.69 -2.08 16.68
N ASP A 270 3.49 -3.30 17.16
CA ASP A 270 4.37 -3.94 18.13
C ASP A 270 5.79 -4.05 17.59
N TYR A 271 5.96 -4.48 16.34
CA TYR A 271 7.28 -4.57 15.71
C TYR A 271 7.94 -3.19 15.59
N VAL A 272 7.21 -2.18 15.12
CA VAL A 272 7.72 -0.80 15.00
C VAL A 272 8.04 -0.16 16.35
N SER A 273 7.31 -0.53 17.40
CA SER A 273 7.58 -0.11 18.78
C SER A 273 8.82 -0.77 19.41
N GLY A 274 9.43 -1.74 18.72
CA GLY A 274 10.64 -2.42 19.15
C GLY A 274 10.42 -3.77 19.84
N ILE A 275 9.22 -4.35 19.79
CA ILE A 275 9.01 -5.73 20.25
C ILE A 275 9.79 -6.68 19.32
N PRO A 276 10.56 -7.64 19.86
CA PRO A 276 11.32 -8.58 19.02
C PRO A 276 10.43 -9.31 18.01
N LEU A 277 10.85 -9.31 16.74
CA LEU A 277 10.06 -9.85 15.62
C LEU A 277 9.51 -11.26 15.89
N ILE A 278 10.34 -12.16 16.41
CA ILE A 278 9.90 -13.52 16.69
C ILE A 278 8.74 -13.59 17.70
N LYS A 279 8.68 -12.65 18.66
CA LYS A 279 7.55 -12.58 19.60
C LYS A 279 6.29 -12.10 18.90
N VAL A 280 6.41 -11.07 18.06
CA VAL A 280 5.31 -10.54 17.24
C VAL A 280 4.71 -11.66 16.39
N LEU A 281 5.55 -12.38 15.63
CA LEU A 281 5.08 -13.44 14.75
C LEU A 281 4.43 -14.61 15.50
N LEU A 282 4.95 -15.01 16.65
CA LEU A 282 4.35 -16.05 17.48
C LEU A 282 3.00 -15.61 18.10
N THR A 283 2.84 -14.33 18.42
CA THR A 283 1.56 -13.78 18.85
C THR A 283 0.55 -13.84 17.71
N ILE A 284 0.91 -13.43 16.50
CA ILE A 284 0.02 -13.53 15.32
C ILE A 284 -0.32 -15.00 15.03
N GLU A 285 0.67 -15.89 15.06
CA GLU A 285 0.49 -17.33 14.84
C GLU A 285 -0.51 -17.95 15.82
N THR A 286 -0.43 -17.54 17.10
CA THR A 286 -1.35 -18.04 18.13
C THR A 286 -2.80 -17.66 17.79
N THR A 287 -3.02 -16.42 17.35
CA THR A 287 -4.35 -15.97 16.89
C THR A 287 -4.78 -16.70 15.61
N ALA A 288 -3.87 -16.95 14.68
CA ALA A 288 -4.16 -17.65 13.44
C ALA A 288 -4.57 -19.11 13.68
N LEU A 289 -3.86 -19.84 14.54
CA LEU A 289 -4.18 -21.23 14.91
C LEU A 289 -5.56 -21.40 15.54
N ASP A 290 -6.12 -20.34 16.14
CA ASP A 290 -7.48 -20.34 16.67
C ASP A 290 -8.52 -19.90 15.63
N ALA A 291 -8.18 -18.91 14.79
CA ALA A 291 -9.11 -18.29 13.84
C ALA A 291 -9.35 -19.11 12.56
N TYR A 292 -8.39 -19.92 12.12
CA TYR A 292 -8.48 -20.74 10.89
C TYR A 292 -9.01 -22.17 11.13
N ARG A 293 -9.54 -22.46 12.33
CA ARG A 293 -10.13 -23.77 12.66
C ARG A 293 -11.48 -24.02 12.02
#